data_AF-A0A377KAU1-F1
#
_entry.id   AF-A0A377KAU1-F1
#
_cell.length_a   1.000
_cell.length_b   1.000
_cell.length_c   1.000
_cell.angle_alpha   90.00
_cell.angle_beta   90.00
_cell.angle_gamma   90.00
#
_symmetry.space_group_name_H-M   'P 1'
#
loop_
_entity.id
_entity.type
_entity.pdbx_description
1 polymer ?
#
loop_
_entity_poly.entity_id
_entity_poly.type
_entity_poly.pdbx_seq_one_letter_code
_entity_poly.pdbx_strand_id
1 'polypeptide(L)'
;MQLLSLDDNALHYYLPTVLVAYQSDPDKAISIYNNVYGDNVIIPYQQATMLLTVAEGYQTKGDIKNAIHYADNALNMFGSRESHYGDEYLKLMNIYATNGNKEKAVVLSQRLQKAITESQSNYLSTLEGILLFYRNNDMQQDYQKSLSNYIVFIDKTFAFSPSTRSELSLINLLNSLNEVELMKNVWCF
;
A
#
# COMPACT_ATOMS: atom_id res chain seq x y z
N MET A 1 29.49 13.24 3.30
CA MET A 1 28.79 11.96 3.44
C MET A 1 29.07 11.43 4.86
N GLN A 2 28.41 12.00 5.87
CA GLN A 2 28.61 11.69 7.30
C GLN A 2 27.54 10.71 7.85
N LEU A 3 26.57 10.31 7.02
CA LEU A 3 25.49 9.39 7.40
C LEU A 3 25.93 7.92 7.47
N LEU A 4 26.96 7.53 6.71
CA LEU A 4 27.50 6.16 6.72
C LEU A 4 28.46 5.89 7.90
N SER A 5 28.73 6.91 8.73
CA SER A 5 29.58 6.79 9.94
C SER A 5 28.77 6.84 11.24
N LEU A 6 27.44 6.71 11.15
CA LEU A 6 26.56 6.58 12.31
C LEU A 6 26.69 5.18 12.90
N ASP A 7 26.32 5.01 14.18
CA ASP A 7 26.13 3.65 14.71
C ASP A 7 25.06 2.88 13.89
N ASP A 8 25.16 1.55 13.88
CA ASP A 8 24.33 0.70 13.02
C ASP A 8 22.83 0.97 13.18
N ASN A 9 22.39 1.25 14.41
CA ASN A 9 20.97 1.54 14.69
C ASN A 9 20.50 2.84 14.03
N ALA A 10 21.30 3.91 14.13
CA ALA A 10 20.99 5.17 13.48
C ALA A 10 21.08 5.05 11.96
N LEU A 11 22.04 4.30 11.42
CA LEU A 11 22.16 4.06 9.99
C LEU A 11 20.88 3.44 9.41
N HIS A 12 20.36 2.37 10.03
CA HIS A 12 19.16 1.68 9.55
C HIS A 12 17.92 2.60 9.53
N TYR A 13 17.81 3.50 10.50
CA TYR A 13 16.69 4.43 10.60
C TYR A 13 16.67 5.48 9.48
N TYR A 14 17.82 6.04 9.10
CA TYR A 14 17.88 7.11 8.09
C TYR A 14 17.99 6.60 6.65
N LEU A 15 18.38 5.35 6.46
CA LEU A 15 18.66 4.80 5.13
C LEU A 15 17.47 4.83 4.16
N PRO A 16 16.21 4.57 4.58
CA PRO A 16 15.05 4.77 3.70
C PRO A 16 14.98 6.19 3.12
N THR A 17 15.18 7.22 3.95
CA THR A 17 15.18 8.62 3.52
C THR A 17 16.32 8.92 2.55
N VAL A 18 17.50 8.35 2.78
CA VAL A 18 18.65 8.47 1.87
C VAL A 18 18.32 7.86 0.51
N LEU A 19 17.68 6.69 0.47
CA LEU A 19 17.28 6.04 -0.78
C LEU A 19 16.24 6.85 -1.55
N VAL A 20 15.28 7.48 -0.88
CA VAL A 20 14.32 8.39 -1.52
C VAL A 20 15.03 9.55 -2.22
N ALA A 21 16.08 10.12 -1.61
CA ALA A 21 16.87 11.18 -2.24
C ALA A 21 17.59 10.74 -3.53
N TYR A 22 17.80 9.43 -3.71
CA TYR A 22 18.37 8.82 -4.92
C TYR A 22 17.33 8.08 -5.76
N GLN A 23 16.03 8.28 -5.55
CA GLN A 23 14.99 7.57 -6.30
C GLN A 23 15.06 7.81 -7.82
N SER A 24 15.51 8.99 -8.26
CA SER A 24 15.75 9.28 -9.68
C SER A 24 16.97 8.57 -10.27
N ASP A 25 17.83 8.01 -9.41
CA ASP A 25 18.99 7.19 -9.75
C ASP A 25 18.94 5.83 -9.02
N PRO A 26 18.01 4.94 -9.40
CA PRO A 26 17.78 3.66 -8.72
C PRO A 26 19.01 2.74 -8.72
N ASP A 27 19.93 2.87 -9.67
CA ASP A 27 21.21 2.13 -9.69
C ASP A 27 22.09 2.53 -8.48
N LYS A 28 22.12 3.82 -8.16
CA LYS A 28 22.81 4.33 -6.98
C LYS A 28 22.06 3.99 -5.69
N ALA A 29 20.73 4.07 -5.70
CA ALA A 29 19.90 3.68 -4.55
C ALA A 29 20.12 2.21 -4.16
N ILE A 30 20.12 1.30 -5.14
CA ILE A 30 20.37 -0.13 -4.87
C ILE A 30 21.82 -0.40 -4.49
N SER A 31 22.79 0.32 -5.06
CA SER A 31 24.19 0.19 -4.63
C SER A 31 24.38 0.55 -3.16
N ILE A 32 23.71 1.61 -2.68
CA ILE A 32 23.72 1.99 -1.26
C ILE A 32 23.06 0.91 -0.40
N TYR A 33 21.90 0.39 -0.81
CA TYR A 33 21.22 -0.69 -0.10
C TYR A 33 22.09 -1.94 0.02
N ASN A 34 22.69 -2.40 -1.09
CA ASN A 34 23.53 -3.60 -1.13
C ASN A 34 24.82 -3.44 -0.32
N ASN A 35 25.36 -2.22 -0.21
CA ASN A 35 26.54 -1.96 0.62
C ASN A 35 26.23 -2.17 2.11
N VAL A 36 25.05 -1.73 2.55
CA VAL A 36 24.66 -1.81 3.97
C VAL A 36 24.09 -3.17 4.35
N TYR A 37 23.24 -3.75 3.51
CA TYR A 37 22.54 -5.00 3.84
C TYR A 37 22.99 -6.20 3.01
N GLY A 38 23.35 -5.99 1.74
CA GLY A 38 23.53 -7.08 0.79
C GLY A 38 22.29 -7.99 0.76
N ASP A 39 22.51 -9.30 0.84
CA ASP A 39 21.45 -10.31 0.91
C ASP A 39 20.94 -10.57 2.35
N ASN A 40 21.47 -9.87 3.35
CA ASN A 40 21.11 -10.10 4.75
C ASN A 40 19.78 -9.43 5.11
N VAL A 41 18.92 -10.16 5.82
CA VAL A 41 17.69 -9.62 6.38
C VAL A 41 17.92 -9.20 7.83
N ILE A 42 18.00 -7.88 8.07
CA ILE A 42 18.27 -7.29 9.39
C ILE A 42 16.99 -6.66 9.97
N ILE A 43 16.32 -5.79 9.21
CA ILE A 43 15.05 -5.15 9.59
C ILE A 43 14.09 -5.31 8.41
N PRO A 44 13.33 -6.43 8.34
CA PRO A 44 12.55 -6.81 7.17
C PRO A 44 11.63 -5.71 6.64
N TYR A 45 10.96 -5.00 7.55
CA TYR A 45 10.04 -3.92 7.18
C TYR A 45 10.75 -2.76 6.47
N GLN A 46 11.78 -2.19 7.10
CA GLN A 46 12.53 -1.07 6.52
C GLN A 46 13.18 -1.49 5.19
N GLN A 47 13.72 -2.70 5.13
CA GLN A 47 14.31 -3.24 3.90
C GLN A 47 13.27 -3.40 2.78
N ALA A 48 12.05 -3.85 3.08
CA ALA A 48 10.98 -3.92 2.10
C ALA A 48 10.61 -2.52 1.58
N THR A 49 10.48 -1.52 2.45
CA THR A 49 10.21 -0.12 2.06
C THR A 49 11.32 0.46 1.19
N MET A 50 12.58 0.12 1.49
CA MET A 50 13.73 0.52 0.67
C MET A 50 13.73 -0.12 -0.71
N LEU A 51 13.46 -1.43 -0.79
CA LEU A 51 13.33 -2.14 -2.07
C LEU A 51 12.16 -1.61 -2.91
N LEU A 52 11.05 -1.22 -2.29
CA LEU A 52 9.95 -0.54 -2.97
C LEU A 52 10.37 0.82 -3.52
N THR A 53 11.14 1.60 -2.76
CA THR A 53 11.67 2.89 -3.22
C THR A 53 12.56 2.71 -4.46
N VAL A 54 13.40 1.68 -4.46
CA VAL A 54 14.23 1.31 -5.62
C VAL A 54 13.35 0.89 -6.81
N ALA A 55 12.32 0.06 -6.58
CA ALA A 55 11.39 -0.38 -7.60
C ALA A 55 10.64 0.79 -8.27
N GLU A 56 10.15 1.76 -7.47
CA GLU A 56 9.52 3.00 -7.97
C GLU A 56 10.48 3.84 -8.83
N GLY A 57 11.77 3.90 -8.46
CA GLY A 57 12.80 4.56 -9.25
C GLY A 57 12.99 3.90 -10.62
N TYR A 58 13.11 2.57 -10.66
CA TYR A 58 13.20 1.84 -11.93
C TYR A 58 11.92 1.95 -12.77
N GLN A 59 10.74 1.93 -12.13
CA GLN A 59 9.48 2.18 -12.83
C GLN A 59 9.48 3.55 -13.49
N THR A 60 9.93 4.60 -12.79
CA THR A 60 9.99 5.97 -13.33
C THR A 60 10.97 6.07 -14.51
N LYS A 61 12.08 5.30 -14.47
CA LYS A 61 13.02 5.16 -15.59
C LYS A 61 12.47 4.29 -16.75
N GLY A 62 11.34 3.61 -16.58
CA GLY A 62 10.79 2.66 -17.55
C GLY A 62 11.49 1.30 -17.58
N ASP A 63 12.33 0.99 -16.59
CA ASP A 63 12.96 -0.33 -16.45
C ASP A 63 12.02 -1.29 -15.73
N ILE A 64 11.10 -1.85 -16.51
CA ILE A 64 10.07 -2.78 -16.06
C ILE A 64 10.69 -3.99 -15.35
N LYS A 65 11.81 -4.51 -15.88
CA LYS A 65 12.43 -5.74 -15.36
C LYS A 65 12.91 -5.52 -13.93
N ASN A 66 13.65 -4.44 -13.68
CA ASN A 66 14.16 -4.15 -12.35
C ASN A 66 13.05 -3.66 -11.40
N ALA A 67 12.07 -2.89 -11.90
CA ALA A 67 10.91 -2.49 -11.10
C ALA A 67 10.17 -3.71 -10.52
N ILE A 68 9.88 -4.70 -11.36
CA ILE A 68 9.23 -5.94 -10.94
C ILE A 68 10.15 -6.76 -10.03
N HIS A 69 11.43 -6.90 -10.37
CA HIS A 69 12.38 -7.67 -9.56
C HIS A 69 12.45 -7.17 -8.10
N TYR A 70 12.60 -5.86 -7.90
CA TYR A 70 12.70 -5.31 -6.55
C TYR A 70 11.35 -5.24 -5.82
N ALA A 71 10.24 -5.10 -6.55
CA ALA A 71 8.90 -5.24 -5.97
C ALA A 71 8.63 -6.68 -5.48
N ASP A 72 9.09 -7.70 -6.22
CA ASP A 72 9.00 -9.10 -5.80
C ASP A 72 9.84 -9.37 -4.55
N ASN A 73 11.07 -8.85 -4.51
CA ASN A 73 11.91 -8.97 -3.32
C ASN A 73 11.26 -8.32 -2.10
N ALA A 74 10.68 -7.12 -2.24
CA ALA A 74 9.95 -6.46 -1.17
C ALA A 74 8.72 -7.27 -0.70
N LEU A 75 7.92 -7.79 -1.65
CA LEU A 75 6.74 -8.60 -1.34
C LEU A 75 7.09 -9.84 -0.50
N ASN A 76 8.20 -10.49 -0.82
CA ASN A 76 8.68 -11.67 -0.08
C ASN A 76 9.08 -11.36 1.37
N MET A 77 9.33 -10.09 1.72
CA MET A 77 9.70 -9.67 3.08
C MET A 77 8.50 -9.42 4.00
N PHE A 78 7.29 -9.17 3.46
CA PHE A 78 6.13 -8.78 4.27
C PHE A 78 5.54 -9.92 5.14
N GLY A 79 5.94 -11.17 4.92
CA GLY A 79 5.47 -12.30 5.72
C GLY A 79 3.94 -12.35 5.84
N SER A 80 3.42 -12.62 7.04
CA SER A 80 1.98 -12.76 7.33
C SER A 80 1.33 -11.55 8.04
N ARG A 81 1.93 -10.35 7.92
CA ARG A 81 1.50 -9.14 8.65
C ARG A 81 0.91 -8.08 7.70
N GLU A 82 0.14 -8.52 6.71
CA GLU A 82 -0.33 -7.67 5.61
C GLU A 82 -1.06 -6.40 6.06
N SER A 83 -1.89 -6.47 7.12
CA SER A 83 -2.63 -5.30 7.61
C SER A 83 -1.75 -4.19 8.18
N HIS A 84 -0.53 -4.50 8.60
CA HIS A 84 0.43 -3.51 9.10
C HIS A 84 1.22 -2.82 7.98
N TYR A 85 1.05 -3.28 6.73
CA TYR A 85 1.83 -2.85 5.56
C TYR A 85 0.92 -2.27 4.47
N GLY A 86 -0.15 -1.57 4.86
CA GLY A 86 -1.16 -1.05 3.93
C GLY A 86 -0.56 -0.18 2.83
N ASP A 87 0.25 0.82 3.20
CA ASP A 87 0.88 1.74 2.24
C ASP A 87 1.85 1.01 1.31
N GLU A 88 2.63 0.07 1.82
CA GLU A 88 3.56 -0.73 1.01
C GLU A 88 2.83 -1.66 0.03
N TYR A 89 1.71 -2.26 0.46
CA TYR A 89 0.88 -3.06 -0.45
C TYR A 89 0.24 -2.20 -1.54
N LEU A 90 -0.23 -0.98 -1.21
CA LEU A 90 -0.73 -0.04 -2.21
C LEU A 90 0.34 0.34 -3.24
N LYS A 91 1.59 0.56 -2.79
CA LYS A 91 2.73 0.79 -3.69
C LYS A 91 2.99 -0.41 -4.59
N LEU A 92 3.02 -1.62 -4.04
CA LEU A 92 3.17 -2.85 -4.83
C LEU A 92 2.08 -2.97 -5.89
N MET A 93 0.82 -2.76 -5.52
CA MET A 93 -0.32 -2.80 -6.45
C MET A 93 -0.12 -1.84 -7.63
N ASN A 94 0.26 -0.59 -7.34
CA ASN A 94 0.54 0.41 -8.37
C ASN A 94 1.72 0.03 -9.26
N ILE A 95 2.80 -0.51 -8.69
CA ILE A 95 3.96 -0.98 -9.46
C ILE A 95 3.54 -2.10 -10.40
N TYR A 96 2.86 -3.13 -9.90
CA TYR A 96 2.41 -4.23 -10.74
C TYR A 96 1.46 -3.79 -11.84
N ALA A 97 0.45 -2.97 -11.52
CA ALA A 97 -0.52 -2.52 -12.51
C ALA A 97 0.11 -1.66 -13.61
N THR A 98 0.99 -0.72 -13.25
CA THR A 98 1.69 0.17 -14.20
C THR A 98 2.61 -0.61 -15.13
N ASN A 99 3.19 -1.70 -14.63
CA ASN A 99 4.09 -2.58 -15.38
C ASN A 99 3.35 -3.75 -16.07
N GLY A 100 2.03 -3.62 -16.29
CA GLY A 100 1.22 -4.56 -17.07
C GLY A 100 0.72 -5.79 -16.32
N ASN A 101 1.05 -5.93 -15.02
CA ASN A 101 0.63 -7.06 -14.18
C ASN A 101 -0.59 -6.70 -13.32
N LYS A 102 -1.68 -6.29 -13.99
CA LYS A 102 -2.94 -5.88 -13.33
C LYS A 102 -3.57 -7.01 -12.51
N GLU A 103 -3.50 -8.26 -12.97
CA GLU A 103 -4.04 -9.41 -12.25
C GLU A 103 -3.38 -9.58 -10.87
N LYS A 104 -2.04 -9.51 -10.81
CA LYS A 104 -1.32 -9.60 -9.53
C LYS A 104 -1.66 -8.43 -8.60
N ALA A 105 -1.85 -7.23 -9.14
CA ALA A 105 -2.29 -6.09 -8.35
C ALA A 105 -3.68 -6.31 -7.74
N VAL A 106 -4.62 -6.89 -8.50
CA VAL A 106 -5.96 -7.27 -7.98
C VAL A 106 -5.90 -8.38 -6.94
N VAL A 107 -5.01 -9.36 -7.09
CA VAL A 107 -4.81 -10.39 -6.06
C VAL A 107 -4.28 -9.77 -4.76
N LEU A 108 -3.36 -8.82 -4.85
CA LEU A 108 -2.82 -8.11 -3.69
C LEU A 108 -3.86 -7.22 -3.02
N SER A 109 -4.71 -6.51 -3.78
CA SER A 109 -5.78 -5.69 -3.21
C SER A 109 -6.79 -6.54 -2.43
N GLN A 110 -7.16 -7.72 -2.95
CA GLN A 110 -8.07 -8.65 -2.27
C GLN A 110 -7.45 -9.19 -0.98
N ARG A 111 -6.15 -9.54 -1.00
CA ARG A 111 -5.42 -9.97 0.20
C ARG A 111 -5.38 -8.86 1.25
N LEU A 112 -5.06 -7.63 0.85
CA LEU A 112 -5.00 -6.48 1.74
C LEU A 112 -6.37 -6.18 2.34
N GLN A 113 -7.43 -6.14 1.52
CA GLN A 113 -8.81 -5.90 1.96
C GLN A 113 -9.25 -6.93 3.01
N LYS A 114 -8.89 -8.20 2.82
CA LYS A 114 -9.17 -9.26 3.80
C LYS A 114 -8.44 -9.00 5.13
N ALA A 115 -7.13 -8.73 5.07
CA ALA A 115 -6.31 -8.51 6.27
C ALA A 115 -6.77 -7.31 7.11
N ILE A 116 -7.14 -6.19 6.47
CA ILE A 116 -7.64 -5.00 7.20
C ILE A 116 -9.03 -5.23 7.81
N THR A 117 -9.88 -6.05 7.19
CA THR A 117 -11.20 -6.41 7.73
C THR A 117 -11.05 -7.31 8.97
N GLU A 118 -10.14 -8.28 8.93
CA GLU A 118 -9.89 -9.21 10.04
C GLU A 118 -9.20 -8.54 11.24
N SER A 119 -8.29 -7.59 11.00
CA SER A 119 -7.50 -6.96 12.06
C SER A 119 -8.17 -5.76 12.74
N GLN A 120 -9.25 -5.22 12.16
CA GLN A 120 -9.88 -3.95 12.59
C GLN A 120 -8.90 -2.77 12.71
N SER A 121 -7.74 -2.85 12.05
CA SER A 121 -6.65 -1.84 12.11
C SER A 121 -6.66 -0.95 10.87
N ASN A 122 -6.35 0.34 11.02
CA ASN A 122 -6.17 1.35 9.95
C ASN A 122 -7.06 1.16 8.71
N TYR A 123 -8.34 0.86 8.95
CA TYR A 123 -9.24 0.30 7.95
C TYR A 123 -9.59 1.31 6.84
N LEU A 124 -9.75 2.58 7.20
CA LEU A 124 -10.32 3.60 6.32
C LEU A 124 -9.33 4.09 5.25
N SER A 125 -8.12 4.49 5.64
CA SER A 125 -7.13 5.00 4.69
C SER A 125 -6.66 3.93 3.72
N THR A 126 -6.47 2.71 4.21
CA THR A 126 -6.05 1.57 3.37
C THR A 126 -7.15 1.20 2.37
N LEU A 127 -8.42 1.17 2.81
CA LEU A 127 -9.54 0.89 1.93
C LEU A 127 -9.74 1.99 0.88
N GLU A 128 -9.64 3.26 1.28
CA GLU A 128 -9.65 4.39 0.36
C GLU A 128 -8.59 4.23 -0.73
N GLY A 129 -7.36 3.87 -0.34
CA GLY A 129 -6.27 3.58 -1.28
C GLY A 129 -6.60 2.47 -2.27
N ILE A 130 -7.25 1.38 -1.82
CA ILE A 130 -7.68 0.28 -2.70
C ILE A 130 -8.73 0.76 -3.71
N LEU A 131 -9.71 1.56 -3.26
CA LEU A 131 -10.76 2.10 -4.11
C LEU A 131 -10.20 3.09 -5.14
N LEU A 132 -9.30 3.99 -4.72
CA LEU A 132 -8.59 4.88 -5.63
C LEU A 132 -7.73 4.12 -6.64
N PHE A 133 -7.07 3.03 -6.21
CA PHE A 133 -6.33 2.15 -7.12
C PHE A 133 -7.24 1.63 -8.25
N TYR A 134 -8.41 1.07 -7.92
CA TYR A 134 -9.32 0.55 -8.93
C TYR A 134 -9.82 1.66 -9.87
N ARG A 135 -10.20 2.81 -9.30
CA ARG A 135 -10.66 3.97 -10.08
C ARG A 135 -9.59 4.44 -11.06
N ASN A 136 -8.34 4.60 -10.60
CA ASN A 136 -7.23 5.10 -11.42
C ASN A 136 -6.77 4.11 -12.50
N ASN A 137 -7.18 2.84 -12.41
CA ASN A 137 -6.81 1.79 -13.35
C ASN A 137 -7.99 1.33 -14.24
N ASP A 138 -9.09 2.09 -14.25
CA ASP A 138 -10.33 1.82 -14.99
C ASP A 138 -11.00 0.47 -14.62
N MET A 139 -10.81 0.02 -13.39
CA MET A 139 -11.35 -1.25 -12.87
C MET A 139 -12.72 -1.05 -12.20
N GLN A 140 -13.69 -0.57 -12.98
CA GLN A 140 -15.00 -0.18 -12.46
C GLN A 140 -15.75 -1.30 -11.74
N GLN A 141 -15.64 -2.55 -12.22
CA GLN A 141 -16.31 -3.70 -11.58
C GLN A 141 -15.72 -4.00 -10.19
N ASP A 142 -14.39 -4.01 -10.07
CA ASP A 142 -13.71 -4.23 -8.80
C ASP A 142 -13.95 -3.08 -7.82
N TYR A 143 -13.95 -1.84 -8.32
CA TYR A 143 -14.32 -0.65 -7.55
C TYR A 143 -15.71 -0.80 -6.92
N GLN A 144 -16.73 -1.06 -7.73
CA GLN A 144 -18.11 -1.17 -7.27
C GLN A 144 -18.30 -2.34 -6.30
N LYS A 145 -17.65 -3.48 -6.58
CA LYS A 145 -17.68 -4.66 -5.70
C LYS A 145 -17.04 -4.36 -4.34
N SER A 146 -15.86 -3.76 -4.31
CA SER A 146 -15.17 -3.44 -3.05
C SER A 146 -15.91 -2.38 -2.24
N LEU A 147 -16.49 -1.35 -2.88
CA LEU A 147 -17.30 -0.34 -2.22
C LEU A 147 -18.59 -0.94 -1.63
N SER A 148 -19.30 -1.77 -2.41
CA SER A 148 -20.51 -2.45 -1.95
C SER A 148 -20.23 -3.37 -0.75
N ASN A 149 -19.13 -4.14 -0.78
CA ASN A 149 -18.72 -4.99 0.33
C ASN A 149 -18.46 -4.20 1.61
N TYR A 150 -17.85 -3.01 1.50
CA TYR A 150 -17.60 -2.13 2.65
C TYR A 150 -18.89 -1.56 3.23
N ILE A 151 -19.82 -1.10 2.38
CA ILE A 151 -21.12 -0.61 2.84
C ILE A 151 -21.85 -1.72 3.61
N VAL A 152 -21.91 -2.93 3.06
CA VAL A 152 -22.52 -4.09 3.74
C VAL A 152 -21.82 -4.44 5.05
N PHE A 153 -20.49 -4.29 5.12
CA PHE A 153 -19.74 -4.49 6.37
C PHE A 153 -20.14 -3.46 7.43
N ILE A 154 -20.18 -2.17 7.07
CA ILE A 154 -20.59 -1.09 7.98
C ILE A 154 -22.05 -1.27 8.41
N ASP A 155 -22.97 -1.58 7.49
CA ASP A 155 -24.38 -1.82 7.80
C ASP A 155 -24.55 -2.95 8.83
N LYS A 156 -23.81 -4.05 8.66
CA LYS A 156 -23.81 -5.15 9.64
C LYS A 156 -23.25 -4.71 11.00
N THR A 157 -22.14 -3.98 11.00
CA THR A 157 -21.56 -3.43 12.23
C THR A 157 -22.53 -2.49 12.92
N PHE A 158 -23.21 -1.63 12.16
CA PHE A 158 -24.19 -0.68 12.66
C PHE A 158 -25.43 -1.37 13.24
N ALA A 159 -25.99 -2.36 12.53
CA ALA A 159 -27.13 -3.13 13.01
C ALA A 159 -26.84 -3.89 14.32
N PHE A 160 -25.59 -4.30 14.53
CA PHE A 160 -25.17 -5.00 15.74
C PHE A 160 -24.79 -4.04 16.89
N SER A 161 -24.11 -2.93 16.59
CA SER A 161 -23.68 -1.92 17.55
C SER A 161 -23.62 -0.54 16.89
N PRO A 162 -24.76 0.19 16.87
CA PRO A 162 -24.81 1.53 16.30
C PRO A 162 -23.78 2.42 16.98
N SER A 163 -22.91 3.04 16.19
CA SER A 163 -21.95 4.02 16.69
C SER A 163 -21.76 5.14 15.70
N THR A 164 -21.87 6.37 16.19
CA THR A 164 -21.61 7.60 15.42
C THR A 164 -20.21 7.57 14.78
N ARG A 165 -19.26 6.88 15.42
CA ARG A 165 -17.91 6.68 14.85
C ARG A 165 -17.94 5.90 13.53
N SER A 166 -18.75 4.85 13.43
CA SER A 166 -18.83 4.02 12.22
C SER A 166 -19.55 4.76 11.08
N GLU A 167 -20.62 5.50 11.40
CA GLU A 167 -21.33 6.36 10.43
C GLU A 167 -20.41 7.47 9.89
N LEU A 168 -19.72 8.21 10.77
CA LEU A 168 -18.78 9.25 10.37
C LEU A 168 -17.64 8.69 9.51
N SER A 169 -17.20 7.46 9.79
CA SER A 169 -16.16 6.78 9.00
C SER A 169 -16.62 6.49 7.56
N LEU A 170 -17.86 6.05 7.38
CA LEU A 170 -18.47 5.86 6.06
C LEU A 170 -18.66 7.20 5.33
N ILE A 171 -19.18 8.22 6.01
CA ILE A 171 -19.37 9.57 5.44
C ILE A 171 -18.04 10.14 4.94
N ASN A 172 -16.99 10.08 5.77
CA ASN A 172 -15.67 10.61 5.41
C ASN A 172 -15.10 9.90 4.17
N LEU A 173 -15.24 8.57 4.08
CA LEU A 173 -14.80 7.81 2.91
C LEU A 173 -15.60 8.19 1.66
N LEU A 174 -16.93 8.22 1.74
CA LEU A 174 -17.76 8.57 0.58
C LEU A 174 -17.47 10.00 0.11
N ASN A 175 -17.24 10.92 1.04
CA ASN A 175 -16.85 12.29 0.71
C ASN A 175 -15.47 12.35 0.03
N SER A 176 -14.47 11.63 0.53
CA SER A 176 -13.13 11.62 -0.07
C SER A 176 -13.10 10.98 -1.46
N LEU A 177 -14.01 10.02 -1.70
CA LEU A 177 -14.21 9.41 -3.01
C LEU A 177 -15.14 10.23 -3.93
N ASN A 178 -15.73 11.33 -3.48
CA ASN A 178 -16.76 12.09 -4.21
C ASN A 178 -18.00 11.24 -4.59
N GLU A 179 -18.38 10.30 -3.73
CA GLU A 179 -19.53 9.39 -3.87
C GLU A 179 -20.74 9.88 -3.05
N VAL A 180 -20.92 11.20 -3.00
CA VAL A 180 -21.87 11.86 -2.08
C VAL A 180 -23.34 11.50 -2.33
N GLU A 181 -23.67 11.02 -3.53
CA GLU A 181 -25.02 10.55 -3.86
C GLU A 181 -25.39 9.27 -3.12
N LEU A 182 -24.42 8.40 -2.84
CA LEU A 182 -24.64 7.16 -2.09
C LEU A 182 -25.03 7.44 -0.63
N MET A 183 -24.60 8.58 -0.07
CA MET A 183 -25.01 8.98 1.28
C MET A 183 -26.52 9.17 1.41
N LYS A 184 -27.19 9.64 0.34
CA LYS A 184 -28.65 9.86 0.36
C LYS A 184 -29.44 8.56 0.48
N ASN A 185 -28.86 7.44 0.02
CA ASN A 185 -29.52 6.13 0.04
C ASN A 185 -29.27 5.36 1.35
N VAL A 186 -28.19 5.69 2.08
CA VAL A 186 -27.84 5.03 3.35
C VAL A 186 -28.70 5.53 4.53
N TRP A 187 -29.32 6.71 4.40
CA TRP A 187 -30.02 7.41 5.50
C TRP A 187 -31.55 7.29 5.46
N CYS A 188 -32.10 6.30 4.75
CA CYS A 188 -33.55 6.09 4.62
C CYS A 188 -34.16 5.07 5.60
N PHE A 189 -33.51 4.77 6.73
CA PHE A 189 -34.04 3.88 7.77
C PHE A 189 -34.39 4.62 9.06
#